data_AF-A0A0F8XJI9-F1
#
_entry.id   AF-A0A0F8XJI9-F1
#
_cell.length_a   1.000
_cell.length_b   1.000
_cell.length_c   1.000
_cell.angle_alpha   90.00
_cell.angle_beta   90.00
_cell.angle_gamma   90.00
#
_symmetry.space_group_name_H-M   'P 1'
#
loop_
_entity.id
_entity.type
_entity.pdbx_description
1 polymer ?
#
loop_
_entity_poly.entity_id
_entity_poly.type
_entity_poly.pdbx_seq_one_letter_code
_entity_poly.pdbx_strand_id
1 'polypeptide(L)'
;MLLRSKIIVCFLFVGSFFLLSNSNIFAYSVDTDQIYINTCEMCHGPDGKGTKQGIGFGVPDFTDAEWQSSKTDEEFVNSITNGKEDNPDYLPFGGILAEDE
;
A
#
# COMPACT_ATOMS: atom_id res chain seq x y z
N MET A 1 -44.54 33.24 -11.03
CA MET A 1 -43.70 33.18 -9.81
C MET A 1 -43.33 31.74 -9.42
N LEU A 2 -44.28 30.79 -9.43
CA LEU A 2 -44.06 29.39 -9.04
C LEU A 2 -43.09 28.59 -9.94
N LEU A 3 -43.06 28.85 -11.25
CA LEU A 3 -42.19 28.10 -12.19
C LEU A 3 -40.70 28.43 -12.02
N ARG A 4 -40.36 29.68 -11.68
CA ARG A 4 -38.98 30.13 -11.42
C ARG A 4 -38.42 29.51 -10.13
N SER A 5 -39.25 29.39 -9.09
CA SER A 5 -38.87 28.77 -7.82
C SER A 5 -38.60 27.26 -7.96
N LYS A 6 -39.41 26.53 -8.75
CA LYS A 6 -39.19 25.10 -9.01
C LYS A 6 -37.88 24.83 -9.77
N ILE A 7 -37.54 25.68 -10.73
CA ILE A 7 -36.29 25.57 -11.48
C ILE A 7 -35.08 25.78 -10.57
N ILE A 8 -35.12 26.80 -9.70
CA ILE A 8 -34.05 27.09 -8.73
C ILE A 8 -33.87 25.93 -7.75
N VAL A 9 -34.96 25.35 -7.23
CA VAL A 9 -34.89 24.20 -6.33
C VAL A 9 -34.33 22.96 -7.04
N CYS A 10 -34.71 22.70 -8.30
CA CYS A 10 -34.11 21.63 -9.09
C CYS A 10 -32.61 21.83 -9.31
N PHE A 11 -32.15 23.04 -9.65
CA PHE A 11 -30.73 23.32 -9.83
C PHE A 11 -29.92 23.17 -8.53
N LEU A 12 -30.47 23.59 -7.39
CA LEU A 12 -29.84 23.38 -6.09
C LEU A 12 -29.77 21.89 -5.73
N PHE A 13 -30.81 21.12 -6.03
CA PHE A 13 -30.84 19.68 -5.75
C PHE A 13 -29.88 18.89 -6.65
N VAL A 14 -29.82 19.21 -7.95
CA VAL A 14 -28.91 18.59 -8.92
C VAL A 14 -27.46 19.00 -8.66
N GLY A 15 -27.21 20.27 -8.31
CA GLY A 15 -25.87 20.76 -7.96
C GLY A 15 -25.30 20.08 -6.71
N SER A 16 -26.12 19.90 -5.67
CA SER A 16 -25.71 19.17 -4.46
C SER A 16 -25.45 17.69 -4.73
N PHE A 17 -26.23 17.05 -5.62
CA PHE A 17 -26.00 15.66 -6.01
C PHE A 17 -24.67 15.50 -6.78
N PHE A 18 -24.34 16.46 -7.66
CA PHE A 18 -23.09 16.47 -8.42
C PHE A 18 -21.86 16.68 -7.52
N LEU A 19 -21.97 17.50 -6.47
CA LEU A 19 -20.87 17.70 -5.51
C LEU A 19 -20.60 16.46 -4.65
N LEU A 20 -21.65 15.71 -4.27
CA LEU A 20 -21.51 14.49 -3.46
C LEU A 20 -21.01 13.29 -4.28
N SER A 21 -21.23 13.24 -5.60
CA SER A 21 -20.73 12.14 -6.44
C SER A 21 -19.23 12.21 -6.74
N ASN A 22 -18.59 13.38 -6.57
CA ASN A 22 -17.20 13.61 -6.95
C ASN A 22 -16.22 13.69 -5.77
N SER A 23 -16.66 13.40 -4.55
CA SER A 23 -15.80 13.45 -3.35
C SER A 23 -14.65 12.43 -3.36
N ASN A 24 -14.68 11.43 -4.25
CA ASN A 24 -13.64 10.41 -4.38
C ASN A 24 -12.59 10.70 -5.46
N ILE A 25 -12.64 11.85 -6.14
CA ILE A 25 -11.69 12.19 -7.23
C ILE A 25 -10.23 12.36 -6.72
N PHE A 26 -10.03 12.59 -5.41
CA PHE A 26 -8.71 12.78 -4.80
C PHE A 26 -8.32 11.67 -3.81
N ALA A 27 -9.01 10.54 -3.79
CA ALA A 27 -8.53 9.39 -3.03
C ALA A 27 -7.29 8.83 -3.73
N TYR A 28 -6.11 9.28 -3.31
CA TYR A 28 -4.86 8.58 -3.61
C TYR A 28 -4.93 7.19 -2.96
N SER A 29 -4.83 6.14 -3.77
CA SER A 29 -4.81 4.76 -3.31
C SER A 29 -3.43 4.17 -3.57
N VAL A 30 -2.78 3.71 -2.52
CA VAL A 30 -1.52 2.97 -2.62
C VAL A 30 -1.81 1.58 -3.20
N ASP A 31 -1.12 1.23 -4.29
CA ASP A 31 -1.21 -0.09 -4.92
C ASP A 31 -0.10 -1.00 -4.39
N THR A 32 -0.37 -1.61 -3.22
CA THR A 32 0.59 -2.47 -2.52
C THR A 32 0.98 -3.70 -3.34
N ASP A 33 0.07 -4.20 -4.19
CA ASP A 33 0.33 -5.37 -5.03
C ASP A 33 1.39 -5.04 -6.09
N GLN A 34 1.26 -3.89 -6.75
CA GLN A 34 2.28 -3.43 -7.71
C GLN A 34 3.61 -3.11 -7.04
N ILE A 35 3.59 -2.52 -5.84
CA ILE A 35 4.82 -2.27 -5.07
C ILE A 35 5.51 -3.60 -4.77
N TYR A 36 4.76 -4.60 -4.28
CA TYR A 36 5.33 -5.91 -3.96
C TYR A 36 5.93 -6.60 -5.20
N ILE A 37 5.20 -6.63 -6.32
CA ILE A 37 5.64 -7.25 -7.58
C ILE A 37 6.94 -6.62 -8.06
N ASN A 38 7.02 -5.29 -8.06
CA ASN A 38 8.15 -4.57 -8.64
C ASN A 38 9.38 -4.54 -7.73
N THR A 39 9.18 -4.59 -6.41
CA THR A 39 10.24 -4.30 -5.43
C THR A 39 10.65 -5.53 -4.63
N CYS A 40 9.67 -6.33 -4.19
CA CYS A 40 9.87 -7.35 -3.15
C CYS A 40 9.91 -8.78 -3.72
N GLU A 41 9.09 -9.04 -4.73
CA GLU A 41 8.81 -10.38 -5.26
C GLU A 41 10.08 -11.10 -5.75
N MET A 42 11.05 -10.36 -6.30
CA MET A 42 12.29 -10.95 -6.82
C MET A 42 13.04 -11.78 -5.76
N CYS A 43 12.97 -11.36 -4.49
CA CYS A 43 13.59 -12.08 -3.37
C CYS A 43 12.55 -12.87 -2.57
N HIS A 44 11.39 -12.29 -2.29
CA HIS A 44 10.39 -12.89 -1.41
C HIS A 44 9.41 -13.84 -2.10
N GLY A 45 9.39 -13.88 -3.43
CA GLY A 45 8.52 -14.74 -4.24
C GLY A 45 7.07 -14.25 -4.28
N PRO A 46 6.29 -14.62 -5.31
CA PRO A 46 4.90 -14.17 -5.46
C PRO A 46 3.95 -14.75 -4.39
N ASP A 47 4.38 -15.81 -3.71
CA ASP A 47 3.64 -16.45 -2.61
C ASP A 47 4.27 -16.17 -1.23
N GLY A 48 5.28 -15.30 -1.16
CA GLY A 48 5.95 -14.93 0.10
C GLY A 48 6.87 -15.99 0.69
N LYS A 49 7.11 -17.12 0.01
CA LYS A 49 7.96 -18.21 0.53
C LYS A 49 9.46 -18.04 0.28
N GLY A 50 9.83 -16.98 -0.41
CA GLY A 50 11.19 -16.74 -0.89
C GLY A 50 11.47 -17.40 -2.24
N THR A 51 12.18 -16.67 -3.10
CA THR A 51 12.79 -17.27 -4.30
C THR A 51 14.06 -18.04 -3.90
N LYS A 52 14.59 -18.88 -4.79
CA LYS A 52 15.85 -19.60 -4.53
C LYS A 52 16.99 -18.64 -4.16
N GLN A 53 17.05 -17.48 -4.80
CA GLN A 53 18.05 -16.47 -4.51
C GLN A 53 17.79 -15.79 -3.16
N GLY A 54 16.54 -15.39 -2.90
CA GLY A 54 16.16 -14.77 -1.62
C GLY A 54 16.43 -15.69 -0.42
N ILE A 55 16.15 -16.99 -0.55
CA ILE A 55 16.48 -17.97 0.49
C ILE A 55 17.99 -18.02 0.75
N GLY A 56 18.81 -17.85 -0.29
CA GLY A 56 20.27 -17.72 -0.16
C GLY A 56 20.72 -16.48 0.63
N PHE A 57 19.92 -15.41 0.59
CA PHE A 57 20.11 -14.18 1.39
C PHE A 57 19.48 -14.27 2.79
N GLY A 58 18.77 -15.37 3.09
CA GLY A 58 18.10 -15.57 4.36
C GLY A 58 16.77 -14.82 4.49
N VAL A 59 16.03 -14.62 3.39
CA VAL A 59 14.62 -14.20 3.50
C VAL A 59 13.80 -15.31 4.19
N PRO A 60 12.88 -14.96 5.10
CA PRO A 60 12.02 -15.94 5.76
C PRO A 60 10.86 -16.34 4.84
N ASP A 61 10.17 -17.42 5.21
CA ASP A 61 8.88 -17.78 4.63
C ASP A 61 7.77 -16.97 5.33
N PHE A 62 7.18 -16.01 4.62
CA PHE A 62 6.09 -15.19 5.16
C PHE A 62 4.78 -15.97 5.37
N THR A 63 4.69 -17.20 4.87
CA THR A 63 3.54 -18.10 5.11
C THR A 63 3.71 -18.93 6.39
N ASP A 64 4.89 -18.88 7.03
CA ASP A 64 5.14 -19.54 8.32
C ASP A 64 4.48 -18.76 9.46
N ALA A 65 3.47 -19.38 10.09
CA ALA A 65 2.67 -18.74 11.13
C ALA A 65 3.44 -18.50 12.43
N GLU A 66 4.42 -19.35 12.76
CA GLU A 66 5.23 -19.19 13.97
C GLU A 66 6.17 -17.99 13.80
N TRP A 67 6.83 -17.91 12.65
CA TRP A 67 7.67 -16.78 12.28
C TRP A 67 6.87 -15.47 12.25
N GLN A 68 5.70 -15.44 11.60
CA GLN A 68 4.82 -14.27 11.57
C GLN A 68 4.43 -13.83 13.00
N SER A 69 4.09 -14.78 13.87
CA SER A 69 3.72 -14.47 15.27
C SER A 69 4.87 -13.94 16.12
N SER A 70 6.11 -14.13 15.68
CA SER A 70 7.31 -13.62 16.34
C SER A 70 7.67 -12.19 15.96
N LYS A 71 6.86 -11.55 15.09
CA LYS A 71 7.11 -10.22 14.54
C LYS A 71 6.01 -9.23 14.87
N THR A 72 6.41 -7.98 14.99
CA THR A 72 5.55 -6.81 15.11
C THR A 72 5.55 -6.00 13.81
N ASP A 73 4.48 -5.26 13.54
CA ASP A 73 4.40 -4.38 12.37
C ASP A 73 5.53 -3.32 12.37
N GLU A 74 5.94 -2.84 13.55
CA GLU A 74 7.06 -1.90 13.70
C GLU A 74 8.39 -2.53 13.25
N GLU A 75 8.63 -3.82 13.55
CA GLU A 75 9.82 -4.52 13.06
C GLU A 75 9.81 -4.67 11.53
N PHE A 76 8.64 -4.88 10.93
CA PHE A 76 8.50 -4.93 9.48
C PHE A 76 8.82 -3.57 8.85
N VAL A 77 8.19 -2.50 9.34
CA VAL A 77 8.44 -1.14 8.86
C VAL A 77 9.92 -0.81 9.01
N ASN A 78 10.52 -1.04 10.18
CA ASN A 78 11.94 -0.79 10.38
C ASN A 78 12.83 -1.59 9.41
N SER A 79 12.51 -2.87 9.17
CA SER A 79 13.29 -3.70 8.23
C SER A 79 13.14 -3.23 6.79
N ILE A 80 11.96 -2.73 6.38
CA ILE A 80 11.72 -2.18 5.03
C ILE A 80 12.45 -0.85 4.89
N THR A 81 12.29 0.06 5.85
CA THR A 81 12.89 1.40 5.81
C THR A 81 14.42 1.33 5.87
N ASN A 82 14.96 0.54 6.81
CA ASN A 82 16.38 0.61 7.18
C ASN A 82 17.21 -0.59 6.72
N GLY A 83 16.60 -1.64 6.15
CA GLY A 83 17.31 -2.88 5.84
C GLY A 83 17.81 -3.56 7.13
N LYS A 84 18.92 -4.32 7.03
CA LYS A 84 19.57 -4.93 8.20
C LYS A 84 21.07 -4.63 8.23
N GLU A 85 21.56 -4.19 9.39
CA GLU A 85 22.98 -3.86 9.58
C GLU A 85 23.88 -5.10 9.48
N ASP A 86 23.42 -6.23 9.99
CA ASP A 86 24.14 -7.51 10.01
C ASP A 86 23.96 -8.35 8.74
N ASN A 87 23.07 -7.93 7.83
CA ASN A 87 22.80 -8.59 6.57
C ASN A 87 22.62 -7.58 5.42
N PRO A 88 23.68 -7.28 4.65
CA PRO A 88 23.64 -6.27 3.60
C PRO A 88 22.78 -6.66 2.39
N ASP A 89 22.35 -7.93 2.27
CA ASP A 89 21.41 -8.35 1.24
C ASP A 89 19.98 -7.84 1.52
N TYR A 90 19.70 -7.41 2.76
CA TYR A 90 18.47 -6.71 3.13
C TYR A 90 18.65 -5.21 2.87
N LEU A 91 18.20 -4.79 1.69
CA LEU A 91 18.31 -3.41 1.22
C LEU A 91 17.36 -2.47 2.00
N PRO A 92 17.80 -1.24 2.33
CA PRO A 92 16.92 -0.20 2.85
C PRO A 92 16.06 0.40 1.73
N PHE A 93 14.77 0.54 1.97
CA PHE A 93 13.82 1.20 1.07
C PHE A 93 13.39 2.58 1.56
N GLY A 94 13.93 3.06 2.68
CA GLY A 94 13.74 4.43 3.15
C GLY A 94 14.20 5.44 2.10
N GLY A 95 13.28 6.34 1.70
CA GLY A 95 13.52 7.31 0.63
C GLY A 95 13.40 6.76 -0.80
N ILE A 96 13.13 5.45 -0.94
CA ILE A 96 12.68 4.83 -2.20
C ILE A 96 11.15 4.75 -2.20
N LEU A 97 10.57 4.27 -1.10
CA LEU A 97 9.14 4.27 -0.84
C LEU A 97 8.73 5.53 -0.07
N ALA A 98 7.52 6.03 -0.34
CA ALA A 98 6.88 7.04 0.49
C ALA A 98 6.46 6.46 1.85
N GLU A 99 6.19 7.32 2.83
CA GLU A 99 5.80 6.88 4.19
C GLU A 99 4.48 6.09 4.21
N ASP A 100 3.60 6.34 3.24
CA ASP A 100 2.32 5.65 3.10
C ASP A 100 2.40 4.40 2.21
N GLU A 101 3.57 4.08 1.64
CA GLU A 101 3.86 2.90 0.80
C GLU A 101 4.56 1.78 1.58
#